data_AF-A0AAD0EAP1-F1
#
_entry.id   AF-A0AAD0EAP1-F1
#
_cell.length_a   1.000
_cell.length_b   1.000
_cell.length_c   1.000
_cell.angle_alpha   90.00
_cell.angle_beta   90.00
_cell.angle_gamma   90.00
#
_symmetry.space_group_name_H-M   'P 1'
#
loop_
_entity.id
_entity.type
_entity.pdbx_description
1 polymer ?
#
loop_
_entity_poly.entity_id
_entity_poly.type
_entity_poly.pdbx_seq_one_letter_code
_entity_poly.pdbx_strand_id
1 'polypeptide(L)'
;MNKLIAALNNQSLRVLSILRIMTGLLFAAHGAQKILNFPAPPEWEVATFSMPWFAGMMELFGGALIVLGLFTRPVAFLLSGLMASAYFIAHAPQNFYPILSGR
;
A
#
# COMPACT_ATOMS: atom_id res chain seq x y z
N MET A 1 4.66 32.81 -17.30
CA MET A 1 4.58 31.36 -17.59
C MET A 1 5.81 30.60 -17.10
N ASN A 2 7.04 30.96 -17.48
CA ASN A 2 8.26 30.21 -17.10
C ASN A 2 8.58 30.21 -15.60
N LYS A 3 8.30 31.29 -14.86
CA LYS A 3 8.50 31.35 -13.40
C LYS A 3 7.59 30.37 -12.64
N LEU A 4 6.37 30.16 -13.14
CA LEU A 4 5.41 29.20 -12.56
C LEU A 4 5.89 27.76 -12.80
N ILE A 5 6.30 27.44 -14.03
CA ILE A 5 6.84 26.11 -14.38
C ILE A 5 8.12 25.81 -13.59
N ALA A 6 9.02 26.79 -13.44
CA ALA A 6 10.23 26.64 -12.63
C ALA A 6 9.91 26.40 -11.15
N ALA A 7 8.94 27.11 -10.58
CA ALA A 7 8.49 26.91 -9.20
C ALA A 7 7.86 25.51 -9.00
N LEU A 8 7.02 25.06 -9.94
CA LEU A 8 6.39 23.73 -9.91
C LEU A 8 7.43 22.61 -10.02
N ASN A 9 8.41 22.73 -10.91
CA ASN A 9 9.50 21.76 -11.03
C ASN A 9 10.35 21.68 -9.77
N ASN A 10 10.59 22.81 -9.08
CA ASN A 10 11.36 22.83 -7.84
C ASN A 10 10.63 22.12 -6.67
N GLN A 11 9.29 22.06 -6.70
CA GLN A 11 8.48 21.34 -5.72
C GLN A 11 8.18 19.89 -6.13
N SER A 12 8.23 19.58 -7.43
CA SER A 12 7.88 18.26 -7.96
C SER A 12 8.63 17.11 -7.27
N LEU A 13 9.95 17.23 -7.11
CA LEU A 13 10.78 16.22 -6.47
C LEU A 13 10.44 16.00 -4.99
N ARG A 14 10.07 17.08 -4.28
CA ARG A 14 9.66 17.02 -2.87
C ARG A 14 8.33 16.31 -2.73
N VAL A 15 7.34 16.70 -3.54
CA VAL A 15 6.00 16.10 -3.52
C VAL A 15 6.05 14.62 -3.89
N LEU A 16 6.82 14.25 -4.93
CA LEU A 16 6.99 12.85 -5.33
C LEU A 16 7.67 12.01 -4.23
N SER A 17 8.64 12.58 -3.52
CA SER A 17 9.31 11.89 -2.40
C SER A 17 8.37 11.67 -1.23
N ILE A 18 7.56 12.68 -0.88
CA ILE A 18 6.54 12.58 0.17
C ILE A 18 5.50 11.52 -0.21
N LEU A 19 4.97 11.57 -1.43
CA LEU A 19 4.00 10.59 -1.92
C LEU A 19 4.56 9.17 -1.82
N ARG A 20 5.79 8.95 -2.28
CA ARG A 20 6.47 7.65 -2.18
C ARG A 20 6.55 7.16 -0.74
N ILE A 21 7.05 8.00 0.17
CA ILE A 21 7.22 7.62 1.57
C ILE A 21 5.85 7.31 2.19
N MET A 22 4.85 8.15 1.98
CA MET A 22 3.50 7.93 2.52
C MET A 22 2.86 6.65 1.99
N THR A 23 2.93 6.40 0.68
CA THR A 23 2.42 5.15 0.08
C THR A 23 3.14 3.94 0.65
N GLY A 24 4.47 3.99 0.77
CA GLY A 24 5.26 2.88 1.35
C GLY A 24 4.92 2.63 2.83
N LEU A 25 4.73 3.70 3.61
CA LEU A 25 4.33 3.60 5.02
C LEU A 25 2.93 3.00 5.18
N LEU A 26 1.97 3.35 4.32
CA LEU A 26 0.62 2.78 4.34
C LEU A 26 0.65 1.27 4.07
N PHE A 27 1.41 0.83 3.07
CA PHE A 27 1.60 -0.60 2.80
C PHE A 27 2.27 -1.31 3.98
N ALA A 28 3.34 -0.72 4.53
CA ALA A 28 4.02 -1.28 5.70
C ALA A 28 3.08 -1.38 6.92
N ALA A 29 2.20 -0.41 7.13
CA ALA A 29 1.20 -0.44 8.20
C ALA A 29 0.20 -1.60 8.02
N HIS A 30 -0.32 -1.81 6.80
CA HIS A 30 -1.21 -2.95 6.52
C HIS A 30 -0.51 -4.30 6.71
N GLY A 31 0.74 -4.42 6.27
CA GLY A 31 1.54 -5.62 6.49
C GLY A 31 1.88 -5.87 7.96
N ALA A 32 2.23 -4.80 8.69
CA ALA A 32 2.51 -4.87 10.13
C ALA A 32 1.26 -5.30 10.91
N GLN A 33 0.08 -4.89 10.51
CA GLN A 33 -1.17 -5.35 11.11
C GLN A 33 -1.31 -6.86 10.95
N LYS A 34 -1.13 -7.38 9.73
CA LYS A 34 -1.30 -8.81 9.41
C LYS A 34 -0.24 -9.73 9.99
N ILE A 35 1.01 -9.27 10.12
CA ILE A 35 2.16 -10.10 10.49
C ILE A 35 2.65 -9.84 11.91
N LEU A 36 2.67 -8.59 12.34
CA LEU A 36 3.22 -8.15 13.63
C LEU A 36 2.14 -7.81 14.65
N ASN A 37 0.86 -7.84 14.27
CA ASN A 37 -0.27 -7.41 15.09
C ASN A 37 -0.12 -5.97 15.61
N PHE A 38 0.53 -5.11 14.83
CA PHE A 38 0.80 -3.72 15.18
C PHE A 38 0.19 -2.79 14.14
N PRO A 39 -0.48 -1.68 14.52
CA PRO A 39 -0.75 -1.20 15.89
C PRO A 39 -1.86 -1.94 16.64
N ALA A 40 -2.68 -2.72 15.93
CA ALA A 40 -3.69 -3.62 16.49
C ALA A 40 -3.73 -4.91 15.65
N PRO A 41 -4.12 -6.06 16.24
CA PRO A 41 -4.36 -7.26 15.45
C PRO A 41 -5.57 -7.07 14.50
N PRO A 42 -5.61 -7.78 13.37
CA PRO A 42 -6.79 -7.83 12.51
C PRO A 42 -7.97 -8.47 13.25
N GLU A 43 -9.19 -8.11 12.85
CA GLU A 43 -10.44 -8.64 13.43
C GLU A 43 -10.62 -10.16 13.22
N TRP A 44 -9.82 -10.76 12.34
CA TRP A 44 -9.84 -12.17 12.00
C TRP A 44 -8.41 -12.73 12.04
N GLU A 45 -8.27 -14.00 12.42
CA GLU A 45 -6.96 -14.63 12.54
C GLU A 45 -6.29 -14.83 11.18
N VAL A 46 -5.07 -14.30 11.05
CA VAL A 46 -4.19 -14.56 9.90
C VAL A 46 -3.43 -15.86 10.17
N ALA A 47 -3.96 -16.98 9.69
CA ALA A 47 -3.26 -18.26 9.78
C ALA A 47 -1.92 -18.21 9.03
N THR A 48 -0.88 -18.83 9.58
CA THR A 48 0.42 -18.91 8.91
C THR A 48 0.29 -19.67 7.58
N PHE A 49 0.99 -19.21 6.54
CA PHE A 49 0.90 -19.73 5.17
C PHE A 49 -0.47 -19.59 4.48
N SER A 50 -1.37 -18.77 5.03
CA SER A 50 -2.61 -18.41 4.34
C SER A 50 -2.38 -17.35 3.26
N MET A 51 -3.34 -17.20 2.34
CA MET A 51 -3.32 -16.15 1.30
C MET A 51 -3.09 -14.74 1.92
N PRO A 52 -3.77 -14.35 3.01
CA PRO A 52 -3.53 -13.04 3.61
C PRO A 52 -2.19 -12.92 4.36
N TRP A 53 -1.60 -14.03 4.82
CA TRP A 53 -0.26 -14.03 5.40
C TRP A 53 0.79 -13.67 4.35
N PHE A 54 0.73 -14.31 3.17
CA PHE A 54 1.61 -13.94 2.05
C PHE A 54 1.39 -12.49 1.62
N ALA A 55 0.13 -12.06 1.56
CA ALA A 55 -0.19 -10.68 1.23
C ALA A 55 0.42 -9.69 2.24
N GLY A 56 0.28 -9.95 3.54
CA GLY A 56 0.84 -9.12 4.60
C GLY A 56 2.37 -9.06 4.55
N MET A 57 3.03 -10.18 4.23
CA MET A 57 4.49 -10.22 4.08
C MET A 57 4.97 -9.37 2.90
N MET A 58 4.26 -9.43 1.78
CA MET A 58 4.54 -8.60 0.60
C MET A 58 4.30 -7.11 0.89
N GLU A 59 3.21 -6.77 1.58
CA GLU A 59 2.90 -5.39 1.98
C GLU A 59 3.94 -4.81 2.94
N LEU A 60 4.38 -5.61 3.93
CA LEU A 60 5.36 -5.17 4.91
C LEU A 60 6.73 -4.89 4.28
N PHE A 61 7.30 -5.89 3.59
CA PHE A 61 8.61 -5.73 2.95
C PHE A 61 8.56 -4.80 1.75
N GLY A 62 7.51 -4.89 0.93
CA GLY A 62 7.32 -4.02 -0.22
C GLY A 62 7.14 -2.56 0.19
N GLY A 63 6.37 -2.30 1.25
CA GLY A 63 6.24 -0.96 1.83
C GLY A 63 7.59 -0.40 2.31
N ALA A 64 8.37 -1.21 3.04
CA ALA A 64 9.71 -0.82 3.48
C ALA A 64 10.66 -0.51 2.31
N LEU A 65 10.66 -1.35 1.26
CA LEU A 65 11.46 -1.12 0.05
C LEU A 65 11.07 0.20 -0.65
N ILE A 66 9.78 0.50 -0.76
CA ILE A 66 9.30 1.77 -1.33
C ILE A 66 9.77 2.97 -0.51
N VAL A 67 9.68 2.91 0.83
CA VAL A 67 10.17 3.97 1.71
C VAL A 67 11.66 4.21 1.52
N LEU A 68 12.45 3.14 1.53
CA LEU A 68 13.91 3.17 1.32
C LEU A 68 14.30 3.61 -0.10
N GLY A 69 13.37 3.54 -1.06
CA GLY A 69 13.62 3.90 -2.45
C GLY A 69 14.30 2.79 -3.26
N LEU A 70 14.24 1.54 -2.79
CA LEU A 70 14.83 0.38 -3.45
C LEU A 70 13.80 -0.30 -4.34
N PHE A 71 14.17 -0.58 -5.59
CA PHE A 71 13.33 -1.30 -6.56
C PHE A 71 11.88 -0.77 -6.63
N THR A 72 11.69 0.54 -6.49
CA THR A 72 10.35 1.16 -6.30
C THR A 72 9.39 0.84 -7.42
N ARG A 73 9.86 0.80 -8.68
CA ARG A 73 9.03 0.54 -9.87
C ARG A 73 8.43 -0.87 -9.87
N PRO A 74 9.23 -1.97 -9.82
CA PRO A 74 8.67 -3.31 -9.78
C PRO A 74 7.88 -3.59 -8.49
N VAL A 75 8.33 -3.08 -7.34
CA VAL A 75 7.62 -3.28 -6.06
C VAL A 75 6.26 -2.59 -6.08
N ALA A 76 6.17 -1.35 -6.56
CA ALA A 76 4.90 -0.64 -6.68
C ALA A 76 3.94 -1.34 -7.65
N PHE A 77 4.44 -1.91 -8.76
CA PHE A 77 3.62 -2.68 -9.68
C PHE A 77 3.00 -3.91 -8.99
N LEU A 78 3.82 -4.70 -8.27
CA LEU A 78 3.35 -5.88 -7.55
C LEU A 78 2.34 -5.53 -6.46
N LEU A 79 2.62 -4.50 -5.64
CA LEU A 79 1.71 -4.07 -4.57
C LEU A 79 0.39 -3.52 -5.12
N SER A 80 0.41 -2.84 -6.27
CA SER A 80 -0.82 -2.37 -6.91
C SER A 80 -1.69 -3.53 -7.40
N GLY A 81 -1.08 -4.58 -7.96
CA GLY A 81 -1.78 -5.81 -8.33
C GLY A 81 -2.36 -6.54 -7.12
N LEU A 82 -1.62 -6.56 -6.01
CA LEU A 82 -2.08 -7.14 -4.74
C LEU A 82 -3.34 -6.41 -4.24
N MET A 83 -3.35 -5.07 -4.22
CA MET A 83 -4.53 -4.29 -3.83
C MET A 83 -5.71 -4.50 -4.78
N ALA A 84 -5.45 -4.54 -6.09
CA ALA A 84 -6.50 -4.81 -7.08
C ALA A 84 -7.15 -6.18 -6.81
N SER A 85 -6.34 -7.23 -6.59
CA SER A 85 -6.85 -8.55 -6.25
C SER A 85 -7.66 -8.56 -4.94
N ALA A 86 -7.19 -7.85 -3.91
CA ALA A 86 -7.88 -7.74 -2.63
C ALA A 86 -9.26 -7.07 -2.77
N TYR A 87 -9.38 -6.05 -3.63
CA TYR A 87 -10.65 -5.42 -3.93
C TYR A 87 -11.65 -6.41 -4.54
N PHE A 88 -11.24 -7.17 -5.56
CA PHE A 88 -12.13 -8.14 -6.22
C PHE A 88 -12.52 -9.32 -5.33
N ILE A 89 -11.65 -9.73 -4.41
CA ILE A 89 -11.91 -10.85 -3.50
C ILE A 89 -12.78 -10.41 -2.31
N ALA A 90 -12.46 -9.27 -1.69
CA ALA A 90 -13.07 -8.89 -0.41
C ALA A 90 -14.22 -7.89 -0.54
N HIS A 91 -14.19 -6.98 -1.52
CA HIS A 91 -15.12 -5.84 -1.60
C HIS A 91 -16.14 -6.00 -2.73
N ALA A 92 -15.69 -6.35 -3.94
CA ALA A 92 -16.56 -6.50 -5.10
C ALA A 92 -17.75 -7.46 -4.90
N PRO A 93 -17.63 -8.60 -4.17
CA PRO A 93 -18.76 -9.49 -3.91
C PRO A 93 -19.82 -8.89 -2.98
N GLN A 94 -19.45 -7.90 -2.16
CA GLN A 94 -20.37 -7.25 -1.23
C GLN A 94 -21.15 -6.16 -1.93
N ASN A 95 -20.45 -5.25 -2.61
CA ASN A 95 -21.01 -4.18 -3.42
C ASN A 95 -19.96 -3.66 -4.40
N PHE A 96 -20.37 -3.28 -5.61
CA PHE A 96 -19.45 -2.66 -6.57
C PHE A 96 -18.90 -1.32 -6.06
N TYR A 97 -19.69 -0.56 -5.28
CA TYR A 97 -19.22 0.69 -4.70
C TYR A 97 -18.51 0.41 -3.36
N PRO A 98 -17.20 0.74 -3.23
CA PRO A 98 -16.42 0.45 -2.03
C PRO A 98 -17.00 1.07 -0.75
N ILE A 99 -17.68 2.23 -0.87
CA ILE A 99 -18.29 2.93 0.26
C ILE A 99 -19.51 2.19 0.83
N LEU A 100 -20.11 1.28 0.04
CA LEU A 100 -21.27 0.47 0.43
C LEU A 100 -20.87 -0.96 0.82
N SER A 101 -19.62 -1.36 0.61
CA SER A 101 -19.08 -2.66 1.02
C SER A 101 -18.51 -2.64 2.45
N GLY A 102 -19.19 -1.94 3.37
CA GLY A 102 -18.80 -1.92 4.77
C GLY A 102 -19.07 -3.28 5.42
N ARG A 103 -18.03 -3.92 5.95
CA ARG A 103 -18.16 -4.81 7.10
C ARG A 103 -18.06 -3.98 8.36
#